data_AF-A0A4V1NSN8-F1
#
_entry.id   AF-A0A4V1NSN8-F1
#
_cell.length_a   1.000
_cell.length_b   1.000
_cell.length_c   1.000
_cell.angle_alpha   90.00
_cell.angle_beta   90.00
_cell.angle_gamma   90.00
#
_symmetry.space_group_name_H-M   'P 1'
#
loop_
_entity.id
_entity.type
_entity.pdbx_description
1 polymer ?
#
loop_
_entity_poly.entity_id
_entity_poly.type
_entity_poly.pdbx_seq_one_letter_code
_entity_poly.pdbx_strand_id
1 'polypeptide(L)'
;MATCGVRGVGFSHRNQKVVVEWGAESNNVESAWITNVESVRFSEVLELLALWPQASRALQRLGEQSGLRHFEGRSFRGWHHHVTLVSAAHAYEMLGRLHGEGGGCMVSTRAAANQVESLR
;
A
#
# COMPACT_ATOMS: atom_id res chain seq x y z
N MET A 1 -24.63 -12.68 -5.72
CA MET A 1 -23.30 -12.73 -5.08
C MET A 1 -22.27 -12.55 -6.20
N ALA A 2 -21.82 -11.31 -6.43
CA ALA A 2 -20.77 -11.05 -7.42
C ALA A 2 -19.43 -11.40 -6.77
N THR A 3 -18.75 -12.41 -7.28
CA THR A 3 -17.40 -12.76 -6.85
C THR A 3 -16.44 -11.72 -7.43
N CYS A 4 -15.96 -10.80 -6.59
CA CYS A 4 -14.80 -9.97 -6.92
C CYS A 4 -13.62 -10.92 -7.16
N GLY A 5 -13.23 -11.08 -8.43
CA GLY A 5 -12.19 -11.99 -8.86
C GLY A 5 -10.99 -11.18 -9.33
N VAL A 6 -9.87 -11.27 -8.63
CA VAL A 6 -8.59 -10.79 -9.15
C VAL A 6 -8.18 -11.71 -10.32
N ARG A 7 -8.44 -11.27 -11.55
CA ARG A 7 -7.98 -11.92 -12.78
C ARG A 7 -6.81 -11.12 -13.36
N GLY A 8 -5.58 -11.64 -13.22
CA GLY A 8 -4.40 -11.17 -13.98
C GLY A 8 -4.09 -12.14 -15.15
N VAL A 9 -3.30 -11.84 -16.19
CA VAL A 9 -2.45 -10.71 -16.60
C VAL A 9 -2.28 -10.82 -18.13
N GLY A 10 -2.06 -9.72 -18.86
CA GLY A 10 -1.55 -9.79 -20.24
C GLY A 10 -0.79 -8.53 -20.66
N PHE A 11 0.52 -8.66 -20.86
CA PHE A 11 1.36 -8.23 -22.00
C PHE A 11 2.84 -8.31 -21.58
N SER A 12 3.57 -9.28 -22.14
CA SER A 12 4.99 -9.50 -21.85
C SER A 12 5.87 -8.62 -22.74
N HIS A 13 6.40 -7.54 -22.17
CA HIS A 13 7.63 -6.90 -22.65
C HIS A 13 8.64 -6.82 -21.49
N ARG A 14 9.74 -7.59 -21.60
CA ARG A 14 10.97 -7.53 -20.77
C ARG A 14 10.80 -7.37 -19.23
N ASN A 15 10.04 -8.23 -18.56
CA ASN A 15 9.91 -8.32 -17.08
C ASN A 15 8.86 -7.41 -16.42
N GLN A 16 8.00 -6.74 -17.17
CA GLN A 16 6.88 -5.98 -16.60
C GLN A 16 5.62 -6.86 -16.49
N LYS A 17 4.99 -6.86 -15.32
CA LYS A 17 3.71 -7.50 -15.02
C LYS A 17 2.68 -6.41 -14.72
N VAL A 18 1.47 -6.58 -15.24
CA VAL A 18 0.33 -5.69 -14.98
C VAL A 18 -0.69 -6.45 -14.14
N VAL A 19 -1.07 -5.90 -12.99
CA VAL A 19 -2.14 -6.44 -12.15
C VAL A 19 -3.33 -5.51 -12.27
N VAL A 20 -4.51 -6.08 -12.51
CA VAL A 20 -5.75 -5.32 -12.64
C VAL A 20 -6.76 -5.90 -11.68
N GLU A 21 -7.38 -5.01 -10.89
CA GLU A 21 -8.55 -5.29 -10.09
C GLU A 21 -9.79 -4.85 -10.87
N TRP A 22 -10.68 -5.78 -11.11
CA TRP A 22 -11.96 -5.55 -11.77
C TRP A 22 -13.05 -5.44 -10.71
N GLY A 23 -13.92 -4.46 -10.86
CA GLY A 23 -15.08 -4.31 -9.98
C GLY A 23 -16.17 -5.34 -10.24
N ALA A 24 -17.27 -5.22 -9.49
CA ALA A 24 -18.43 -6.12 -9.61
C ALA A 24 -19.02 -6.17 -11.04
N GLU A 25 -18.88 -5.07 -11.79
CA GLU A 25 -19.23 -4.96 -13.20
C GLU A 25 -18.01 -5.31 -14.05
N SER A 26 -18.13 -6.30 -14.95
CA SER A 26 -17.01 -6.85 -15.73
C SER A 26 -16.29 -5.86 -16.66
N ASN A 27 -16.79 -4.63 -16.79
CA ASN A 27 -16.19 -3.56 -17.58
C ASN A 27 -15.71 -2.36 -16.73
N ASN A 28 -15.70 -2.48 -15.40
CA ASN A 28 -15.19 -1.45 -14.51
C ASN A 28 -13.84 -1.88 -13.94
N VAL A 29 -12.77 -1.17 -14.29
CA VAL A 29 -11.45 -1.34 -13.67
C VAL A 29 -11.43 -0.50 -12.40
N GLU A 30 -11.36 -1.14 -11.24
CA GLU A 30 -11.28 -0.42 -9.96
C GLU A 30 -9.86 0.08 -9.72
N SER A 31 -8.86 -0.71 -10.10
CA SER A 31 -7.47 -0.32 -9.96
C SER A 31 -6.55 -1.13 -10.90
N ALA A 32 -5.41 -0.54 -11.26
CA ALA A 32 -4.41 -1.19 -12.09
C ALA A 32 -3.01 -0.80 -11.61
N TRP A 33 -2.11 -1.78 -11.56
CA TRP A 33 -0.73 -1.64 -11.12
C TRP A 33 0.23 -2.25 -12.12
N ILE A 34 1.42 -1.67 -12.25
CA ILE A 34 2.51 -2.21 -13.05
C ILE A 34 3.67 -2.49 -12.10
N THR A 35 4.25 -3.68 -12.20
CA THR A 35 5.39 -4.10 -11.38
C THR A 35 6.44 -4.79 -12.24
N ASN A 36 7.71 -4.51 -11.96
CA ASN A 36 8.85 -5.21 -12.54
C ASN A 36 9.48 -6.20 -11.53
N VAL A 37 8.73 -6.60 -10.50
CA VAL A 37 9.23 -7.54 -9.49
C VAL A 37 9.45 -8.92 -10.11
N GLU A 38 10.71 -9.30 -10.16
CA GLU A 38 11.21 -10.59 -10.60
C GLU A 38 11.32 -11.57 -9.41
N SER A 39 11.32 -12.87 -9.67
CA SER A 39 11.56 -13.93 -8.66
C SER A 39 10.59 -14.05 -7.46
N VAL A 40 9.54 -13.24 -7.40
CA VAL A 40 8.51 -13.27 -6.34
C VAL A 40 7.25 -14.01 -6.81
N ARG A 41 6.67 -14.83 -5.93
CA ARG A 41 5.39 -15.54 -6.22
C ARG A 41 4.26 -14.53 -6.43
N PHE A 42 3.30 -14.85 -7.28
CA PHE A 42 2.17 -13.94 -7.55
C PHE A 42 1.39 -13.59 -6.27
N SER A 43 1.24 -14.54 -5.33
CA SER A 43 0.61 -14.29 -4.03
C SER A 43 1.32 -13.21 -3.21
N GLU A 44 2.65 -13.18 -3.22
CA GLU A 44 3.44 -12.16 -2.51
C GLU A 44 3.27 -10.78 -3.17
N VAL A 45 3.11 -10.71 -4.49
CA VAL A 45 2.75 -9.46 -5.18
C VAL A 45 1.37 -8.98 -4.73
N LEU A 46 0.39 -9.88 -4.59
CA LEU A 46 -0.93 -9.51 -4.09
C LEU A 46 -0.89 -9.06 -2.63
N GLU A 47 -0.08 -9.68 -1.77
CA GLU A 47 0.13 -9.23 -0.39
C GLU A 47 0.73 -7.83 -0.34
N LEU A 48 1.70 -7.51 -1.20
CA LEU A 48 2.26 -6.16 -1.33
C LEU A 48 1.19 -5.15 -1.81
N LEU A 49 0.38 -5.52 -2.79
CA LEU A 49 -0.71 -4.68 -3.28
C LEU A 49 -1.79 -4.47 -2.22
N ALA A 50 -2.06 -5.45 -1.37
CA ALA A 50 -2.99 -5.31 -0.25
C ALA A 50 -2.54 -4.24 0.78
N LEU A 51 -1.23 -3.95 0.86
CA LEU A 51 -0.68 -2.88 1.70
C LEU A 51 -0.80 -1.48 1.06
N TRP A 52 -1.13 -1.39 -0.24
CA TRP A 52 -1.19 -0.13 -0.97
C TRP A 52 -2.09 0.94 -0.35
N PRO A 53 -3.33 0.63 0.11
CA PRO A 53 -4.19 1.65 0.73
C PRO A 53 -3.58 2.20 2.03
N GLN A 54 -2.83 1.38 2.78
CA GLN A 54 -2.14 1.82 3.99
C GLN A 54 -1.00 2.77 3.67
N ALA A 55 -0.17 2.43 2.68
CA ALA A 55 0.90 3.30 2.19
C ALA A 55 0.35 4.63 1.65
N SER A 56 -0.76 4.59 0.90
CA SER A 56 -1.42 5.78 0.37
C SER A 56 -1.91 6.72 1.47
N ARG A 57 -2.57 6.18 2.51
CA ARG A 57 -2.98 6.97 3.69
C ARG A 57 -1.79 7.49 4.50
N ALA A 58 -0.69 6.75 4.58
CA ALA A 58 0.52 7.21 5.24
C ALA A 58 1.13 8.42 4.50
N LEU A 59 1.21 8.35 3.16
CA LEU A 59 1.68 9.46 2.34
C LEU A 59 0.78 10.70 2.44
N GLN A 60 -0.54 10.50 2.47
CA GLN A 60 -1.49 11.60 2.68
C GLN A 60 -1.27 12.28 4.05
N ARG A 61 -1.17 11.50 5.13
CA ARG A 61 -0.90 12.02 6.48
C ARG A 61 0.45 12.74 6.57
N LEU A 62 1.50 12.17 5.97
CA LEU A 62 2.81 12.83 5.87
C LEU A 62 2.69 14.20 5.18
N GLY A 63 1.92 14.26 4.10
CA GLY A 63 1.62 15.47 3.34
C GLY A 63 0.89 16.55 4.14
N GLU A 64 -0.21 16.17 4.77
CA GLU A 64 -1.17 17.10 5.40
C GLU A 64 -0.84 17.42 6.85
N GLN A 65 -0.34 16.45 7.62
CA GLN A 65 -0.23 16.54 9.07
C GLN A 65 1.22 16.70 9.54
N SER A 66 2.16 16.03 8.86
CA SER A 66 3.57 16.01 9.28
C SER A 66 4.44 17.08 8.58
N GLY A 67 3.85 17.90 7.71
CA GLY A 67 4.53 19.03 7.08
C GLY A 67 5.45 18.66 5.90
N LEU A 68 5.27 17.49 5.28
CA LEU A 68 6.05 17.09 4.10
C LEU A 68 5.91 18.11 2.95
N ARG A 69 4.76 18.80 2.86
CA ARG A 69 4.48 19.83 1.85
C ARG A 69 4.96 21.23 2.22
N HIS A 70 5.46 21.45 3.44
CA HIS A 70 5.81 22.78 3.97
C HIS A 70 7.30 23.12 3.81
N PHE A 71 8.00 22.52 2.85
CA PHE A 71 9.39 22.85 2.59
C PHE A 71 9.50 24.08 1.68
N GLU A 72 10.09 25.16 2.17
CA GLU A 72 10.26 26.42 1.43
C GLU A 72 11.72 26.70 1.00
N GLY A 73 12.65 25.77 1.31
CA GLY A 73 14.06 25.90 0.94
C GLY A 73 14.33 25.62 -0.55
N ARG A 74 15.53 26.00 -1.02
CA ARG A 74 15.98 25.77 -2.41
C ARG A 74 17.24 24.90 -2.53
N SER A 75 17.55 24.12 -1.48
CA SER A 75 18.70 23.23 -1.47
C SER A 75 18.28 21.78 -1.35
N PHE A 76 18.91 20.91 -2.14
CA PHE A 76 18.68 19.46 -2.08
C PHE A 76 18.98 18.90 -0.68
N ARG A 77 20.08 19.36 -0.06
CA ARG A 77 20.43 18.98 1.32
C ARG A 77 19.36 19.40 2.32
N GLY A 78 18.82 20.61 2.20
CA GLY A 78 17.73 21.09 3.06
C GLY A 78 16.46 20.26 2.88
N TRP A 79 16.09 19.95 1.64
CA TRP A 79 14.95 19.10 1.33
C TRP A 79 15.12 17.69 1.92
N HIS A 80 16.29 17.07 1.73
CA HIS A 80 16.55 15.73 2.27
C HIS A 80 16.48 15.71 3.80
N HIS A 81 17.05 16.71 4.47
CA HIS A 81 16.96 16.83 5.93
C HIS A 81 15.51 16.98 6.40
N HIS A 82 14.72 17.83 5.73
CA HIS A 82 13.30 18.02 6.00
C HIS A 82 12.51 16.71 5.85
N VAL A 83 12.63 16.03 4.71
CA VAL A 83 11.96 14.75 4.45
C VAL A 83 12.34 13.69 5.48
N THR A 84 13.62 13.65 5.89
CA THR A 84 14.10 12.71 6.92
C THR A 84 13.44 12.99 8.27
N LEU A 85 13.42 14.25 8.72
CA LEU A 85 12.80 14.64 10.00
C LEU A 85 11.29 14.36 10.00
N VAL A 86 10.60 14.72 8.93
CA VAL A 86 9.16 14.46 8.77
C VAL A 86 8.85 12.96 8.80
N SER A 87 9.68 12.14 8.14
CA SER A 87 9.55 10.68 8.16
C SER A 87 9.80 10.09 9.55
N ALA A 88 10.80 10.59 10.28
CA ALA A 88 11.10 10.15 11.65
C ALA A 88 9.97 10.53 12.62
N ALA A 89 9.40 11.74 12.51
CA ALA A 89 8.26 12.17 13.32
C ALA A 89 7.04 11.28 13.07
N HIS A 90 6.73 10.99 11.80
CA HIS A 90 5.63 10.08 11.46
C HIS A 90 5.84 8.66 11.99
N ALA A 91 7.07 8.13 11.91
CA ALA A 91 7.40 6.83 12.48
C ALA A 91 7.22 6.82 14.00
N TYR A 92 7.64 7.89 14.69
CA TYR A 92 7.44 8.05 16.13
C TYR A 92 5.95 8.05 16.50
N GLU A 93 5.11 8.80 15.78
CA GLU A 93 3.65 8.80 16.00
C GLU A 93 3.02 7.41 15.77
N MET A 94 3.44 6.72 14.70
CA MET A 94 2.96 5.37 14.40
C MET A 94 3.37 4.38 15.49
N LEU A 95 4.62 4.43 15.97
CA LEU A 95 5.09 3.61 17.08
C LEU A 95 4.37 3.97 18.38
N GLY A 96 4.09 5.24 18.65
CA GLY A 96 3.33 5.68 19.82
C GLY A 96 1.91 5.12 19.83
N ARG A 97 1.24 5.04 18.66
CA ARG A 97 -0.05 4.36 18.54
C ARG A 97 0.04 2.87 18.86
N LEU A 98 1.06 2.18 18.35
CA LEU A 98 1.28 0.76 18.63
C LEU A 98 1.55 0.49 20.11
N HIS A 99 2.33 1.34 20.78
CA HIS A 99 2.60 1.20 22.22
C HIS A 99 1.41 1.62 23.10
N GLY A 100 0.58 2.57 22.64
CA GLY A 100 -0.66 2.97 23.30
C GLY A 100 -1.79 1.94 23.25
N GLU A 101 -1.69 0.93 22.37
CA GLU A 101 -2.61 -0.21 22.28
C GLU A 101 -2.25 -1.37 23.23
N GLY A 102 -1.30 -1.17 24.15
CA GLY A 102 -1.05 -2.07 25.31
C GLY A 102 -2.16 -2.08 26.37
N GLY A 103 -3.24 -1.31 26.15
CA GLY A 103 -4.44 -1.26 26.97
C GLY A 103 -5.73 -1.49 26.17
N GLY A 104 -5.78 -2.57 25.39
CA GLY A 104 -7.05 -3.13 24.88
C GLY A 104 -7.48 -2.65 23.50
N CYS A 105 -7.16 -3.43 22.47
CA CYS A 105 -8.13 -4.21 21.69
C CYS A 105 -7.37 -4.90 20.56
N MET A 106 -7.48 -6.23 20.50
CA MET A 106 -6.90 -7.10 19.48
C MET A 106 -7.38 -6.66 18.10
N VAL A 107 -6.53 -5.97 17.32
CA VAL A 107 -6.76 -5.74 15.89
C VAL A 107 -6.75 -7.10 15.21
N SER A 108 -7.95 -7.62 14.97
CA SER A 108 -8.22 -8.80 14.19
C SER A 108 -7.67 -8.60 12.78
N THR A 109 -6.46 -9.08 12.53
CA THR A 109 -5.89 -9.32 11.19
C THR A 109 -6.56 -10.53 10.52
N ARG A 110 -7.90 -10.60 10.58
CA ARG A 110 -8.69 -11.73 10.06
C ARG A 110 -9.57 -11.36 8.86
N ALA A 111 -9.26 -10.27 8.17
CA ALA A 111 -10.06 -9.77 7.04
C ALA A 111 -9.42 -9.94 5.64
N ALA A 112 -8.20 -10.47 5.51
CA ALA A 112 -7.56 -10.65 4.20
C ALA A 112 -7.09 -12.10 3.88
N ALA A 113 -7.23 -13.05 4.81
CA ALA A 113 -6.76 -14.43 4.60
C ALA A 113 -7.84 -15.40 4.08
N ASN A 114 -9.12 -15.00 4.02
CA ASN A 114 -10.22 -15.93 3.75
C ASN A 114 -10.65 -16.07 2.27
N GLN A 115 -9.94 -15.48 1.31
CA GLN A 115 -10.30 -15.59 -0.11
C GLN A 115 -9.50 -16.63 -0.91
N VAL A 116 -8.45 -17.24 -0.33
CA VAL A 116 -7.58 -18.15 -1.08
C VAL A 116 -8.01 -19.63 -0.97
N GLU A 117 -8.88 -19.98 0.00
CA GLU A 117 -9.25 -21.38 0.27
C GLU A 117 -10.53 -21.84 -0.45
N SER A 118 -11.22 -20.96 -1.19
CA SER A 118 -12.45 -21.29 -1.93
C SER A 118 -12.20 -21.69 -3.40
N LEU A 119 -10.96 -22.07 -3.76
CA LEU A 119 -10.57 -22.57 -5.07
C LEU A 119 -9.98 -24.00 -5.00
N ARG A 120 -10.64 -24.87 -4.23
CA ARG A 120 -10.62 -26.31 -4.46
C ARG A 120 -12.01 -26.81 -4.82
#